data_AF-A0A958FYD9-F1
#
_entry.id   AF-A0A958FYD9-F1
#
_cell.length_a   1.000
_cell.length_b   1.000
_cell.length_c   1.000
_cell.angle_alpha   90.00
_cell.angle_beta   90.00
_cell.angle_gamma   90.00
#
_symmetry.space_group_name_H-M   'P 1'
#
loop_
_entity.id
_entity.type
_entity.pdbx_description
1 polymer ?
#
loop_
_entity_poly.entity_id
_entity_poly.type
_entity_poly.pdbx_seq_one_letter_code
_entity_poly.pdbx_strand_id
1 'polypeptide(L)'
;MSGLISFLLFGVFFFFMMRFGCGSHMGHGNKKHSSKPGTKDPICGMLVEPGVGYSKMHEHREYRFCSRACLDKFEATPEKYIS
;
A
#
# COMPACT_ATOMS: atom_id res chain seq x y z
N MET A 1 -21.11 -38.41 -39.22
CA MET A 1 -20.36 -37.18 -39.55
C MET A 1 -20.76 -36.00 -38.64
N SER A 2 -22.02 -35.92 -38.21
CA SER A 2 -22.55 -34.83 -37.37
C SER A 2 -22.00 -34.80 -35.93
N GLY A 3 -21.73 -35.96 -35.31
CA GLY A 3 -21.22 -36.02 -33.93
C GLY A 3 -19.80 -35.47 -33.77
N LEU A 4 -18.90 -35.76 -34.71
CA LEU A 4 -17.52 -35.25 -34.71
C LEU A 4 -17.49 -33.72 -34.83
N ILE A 5 -18.39 -33.15 -35.63
CA ILE A 5 -18.50 -31.69 -35.79
C ILE A 5 -18.99 -31.05 -34.49
N SER A 6 -19.99 -31.64 -33.83
CA SER A 6 -20.46 -31.15 -32.51
C SER A 6 -19.38 -31.22 -31.43
N PHE A 7 -18.60 -32.30 -31.38
CA PHE A 7 -17.48 -32.43 -30.44
C PHE A 7 -16.39 -31.38 -30.68
N LEU A 8 -16.05 -31.10 -31.94
CA LEU A 8 -15.07 -30.06 -32.28
C LEU A 8 -15.60 -28.66 -31.96
N LEU A 9 -16.85 -28.35 -32.26
CA LEU A 9 -17.45 -27.05 -31.95
C LEU A 9 -17.54 -26.81 -30.44
N PHE A 10 -17.94 -27.82 -29.66
CA PHE A 10 -18.02 -27.72 -28.21
C PHE A 10 -16.62 -27.57 -27.58
N GLY A 11 -15.61 -28.28 -28.11
CA GLY A 11 -14.23 -28.15 -27.69
C GLY A 11 -13.63 -26.77 -27.98
N VAL A 12 -13.90 -26.21 -29.17
CA VAL A 12 -13.44 -24.86 -29.54
C VAL A 12 -14.14 -23.79 -28.71
N PHE A 13 -15.43 -23.93 -28.46
CA PHE A 13 -16.19 -23.02 -27.60
C PHE A 13 -15.66 -23.01 -26.16
N PHE A 14 -15.43 -24.19 -25.58
CA PHE A 14 -14.89 -24.32 -24.23
C PHE A 14 -13.45 -23.78 -24.13
N PHE A 15 -12.62 -24.05 -25.14
CA PHE A 15 -11.26 -23.53 -25.24
C PHE A 15 -11.25 -21.98 -25.29
N PHE A 16 -12.17 -21.39 -26.06
CA PHE A 16 -12.29 -19.93 -26.16
C PHE A 16 -12.77 -19.32 -24.83
N MET A 17 -13.75 -19.95 -24.17
CA MET A 17 -14.25 -19.51 -22.85
C MET A 17 -13.17 -19.58 -21.76
N MET A 18 -12.31 -20.59 -21.78
CA MET A 18 -11.24 -20.75 -20.78
C MET A 18 -10.03 -19.84 -21.07
N ARG A 19 -9.79 -19.48 -22.34
CA ARG A 19 -8.71 -18.55 -22.74
C ARG A 19 -9.09 -17.08 -22.64
N PHE A 20 -10.35 -16.73 -22.88
CA PHE A 20 -10.87 -15.34 -22.83
C PHE A 20 -11.76 -15.06 -21.61
N GLY A 21 -12.06 -16.06 -20.77
CA GLY A 21 -12.75 -15.87 -19.50
C GLY A 21 -11.92 -14.95 -18.60
N CYS A 22 -12.53 -13.88 -18.10
CA CYS A 22 -11.93 -12.79 -17.33
C CYS A 22 -10.97 -13.27 -16.21
N GLY A 23 -9.71 -13.50 -16.56
CA GLY A 23 -8.60 -13.79 -15.65
C GLY A 23 -7.80 -12.55 -15.25
N SER A 24 -8.37 -11.35 -15.46
CA SER A 24 -7.66 -10.08 -15.30
C SER A 24 -8.32 -9.21 -14.24
N HIS A 25 -8.15 -9.59 -12.98
CA HIS A 25 -8.11 -8.60 -11.91
C HIS A 25 -7.05 -8.97 -10.88
N MET A 26 -5.79 -8.91 -11.32
CA MET A 26 -4.68 -8.58 -10.43
C MET A 26 -4.74 -7.09 -10.11
N GLY A 27 -5.78 -6.69 -9.36
CA GLY A 27 -5.68 -5.48 -8.57
C GLY A 27 -4.73 -5.81 -7.44
N HIS A 28 -3.52 -5.24 -7.46
CA HIS A 28 -2.67 -5.14 -6.27
C HIS A 28 -3.46 -4.32 -5.23
N GLY A 29 -4.31 -5.02 -4.49
CA GLY A 29 -5.01 -4.52 -3.32
C GLY A 29 -3.94 -4.14 -2.32
N ASN A 30 -3.64 -2.85 -2.32
CA ASN A 30 -2.84 -2.14 -1.33
C ASN A 30 -2.99 -2.87 0.01
N LYS A 31 -1.89 -3.47 0.49
CA LYS A 31 -1.85 -4.03 1.84
C LYS A 31 -2.19 -2.88 2.76
N LYS A 32 -3.46 -2.76 3.14
CA LYS A 32 -3.83 -2.13 4.39
C LYS A 32 -3.36 -3.10 5.46
N HIS A 33 -2.04 -3.08 5.69
CA HIS A 33 -1.53 -3.47 6.97
C HIS A 33 -2.42 -2.75 7.96
N SER A 34 -3.10 -3.53 8.80
CA SER A 34 -3.70 -3.05 10.03
C SER A 34 -2.53 -2.65 10.94
N SER A 35 -1.80 -1.64 10.50
CA SER A 35 -0.70 -1.02 11.21
C SER A 35 -1.42 -0.19 12.26
N LYS A 36 -1.21 -0.57 13.51
CA LYS A 36 -1.38 0.28 14.69
C LYS A 36 -1.30 1.75 14.30
N PRO A 37 -2.19 2.64 14.79
CA PRO A 37 -2.28 4.02 14.33
C PRO A 37 -0.88 4.63 14.22
N GLY A 38 -0.39 4.76 12.98
CA GLY A 38 0.95 5.25 12.73
C GLY A 38 1.04 6.71 13.15
N THR A 39 2.18 7.11 13.68
CA THR A 39 2.40 8.51 14.03
C THR A 39 2.61 9.29 12.74
N LYS A 40 1.86 10.38 12.57
CA LYS A 40 2.02 11.26 11.42
C LYS A 40 3.26 12.11 11.60
N ASP A 41 4.15 12.09 10.61
CA ASP A 41 5.32 12.97 10.55
C ASP A 41 4.83 14.43 10.46
N PRO A 42 5.22 15.32 11.40
CA PRO A 42 4.74 16.69 11.43
C PRO A 42 5.36 17.59 10.34
N ILE A 43 6.43 17.14 9.68
CA ILE A 43 7.10 17.89 8.61
C ILE A 43 6.45 17.63 7.25
N CYS A 44 6.28 16.35 6.91
CA CYS A 44 5.80 15.95 5.58
C CYS A 44 4.37 15.40 5.58
N GLY A 45 3.81 15.09 6.75
CA GLY A 45 2.47 14.50 6.88
C GLY A 45 2.39 13.01 6.52
N MET A 46 3.53 12.35 6.29
CA MET A 46 3.58 10.93 5.98
C MET A 46 3.27 10.09 7.22
N LEU A 47 2.57 8.96 7.05
CA LEU A 47 2.29 8.03 8.14
C LEU A 47 3.55 7.19 8.40
N VAL A 48 4.06 7.25 9.63
CA VAL A 48 5.23 6.47 10.06
C VAL A 48 4.75 5.33 10.95
N GLU A 49 5.09 4.10 10.57
CA GLU A 49 4.72 2.93 11.36
C GLU A 49 5.44 2.92 12.72
N PRO A 50 4.80 2.33 13.76
CA PRO A 50 5.40 2.32 15.06
C PRO A 50 6.62 1.40 15.15
N GLY A 51 7.79 1.94 15.51
CA GLY A 51 9.05 1.19 15.67
C GLY A 51 9.96 1.21 14.43
N VAL A 52 9.58 1.95 13.38
CA VAL A 52 10.43 2.21 12.21
C VAL A 52 10.60 3.71 11.98
N GLY A 53 11.73 4.09 11.39
CA GLY A 53 12.09 5.48 11.13
C GLY A 53 12.86 6.12 12.29
N TYR A 54 12.81 7.46 12.36
CA TYR A 54 13.47 8.24 13.40
C TYR A 54 12.45 8.68 14.45
N SER A 55 12.84 8.69 15.71
CA SER A 55 12.02 9.27 16.79
C SER A 55 12.80 10.31 17.58
N LYS A 56 12.07 11.29 18.11
CA LYS A 56 12.61 12.31 19.02
C LYS A 56 11.61 12.59 20.13
N MET A 57 12.08 12.64 21.36
CA MET A 57 11.29 13.17 22.47
C MET A 57 11.37 14.70 22.46
N HIS A 58 10.20 15.34 22.51
CA HIS A 58 10.06 16.78 22.66
C HIS A 58 8.86 17.06 23.58
N GLU A 59 9.03 17.87 24.63
CA GLU A 59 7.97 18.19 25.59
C GLU A 59 7.19 16.98 26.14
N HIS A 60 7.91 15.91 26.51
CA HIS A 60 7.31 14.65 26.98
C HIS A 60 6.41 13.93 25.96
N ARG A 61 6.47 14.31 24.68
CA ARG A 61 5.85 13.59 23.56
C ARG A 61 6.92 12.99 22.64
N GLU A 62 6.70 11.76 22.20
CA GLU A 62 7.53 11.13 21.17
C GLU A 62 6.98 11.50 19.77
N TYR A 63 7.79 12.21 18.99
CA TYR A 63 7.53 12.49 17.59
C TYR A 63 8.30 11.51 16.70
N ARG A 64 7.69 11.13 15.57
CA ARG A 64 8.27 10.19 14.61
C ARG A 64 8.44 10.86 13.25
N PHE A 65 9.52 10.51 12.56
CA PHE A 65 9.90 11.09 11.28
C PHE A 65 10.20 10.00 10.26
N CYS A 66 9.76 10.22 9.02
CA CYS A 66 9.96 9.28 7.92
C CYS A 66 11.43 9.22 7.46
N SER A 67 12.21 10.27 7.73
CA SER A 67 13.58 10.43 7.27
C SER A 67 14.38 11.32 8.20
N ARG A 68 15.71 11.22 8.13
CA ARG A 68 16.63 12.06 8.90
C ARG A 68 16.45 13.55 8.58
N ALA A 69 16.22 13.88 7.32
CA ALA A 69 15.95 15.27 6.91
C ALA A 69 14.69 15.87 7.57
N CYS A 70 13.66 15.06 7.85
CA CYS A 70 12.49 15.54 8.60
C CYS A 70 12.82 15.73 10.08
N LEU A 71 13.62 14.84 10.67
CA LEU A 71 14.14 15.02 12.02
C LEU A 71 14.95 16.32 12.14
N ASP A 72 15.92 16.57 11.25
CA ASP A 72 16.76 17.78 11.29
C ASP A 72 15.92 19.07 11.17
N LYS A 73 14.90 19.07 10.30
CA LYS A 73 13.96 20.21 10.16
C LYS A 73 13.16 20.44 11.42
N PHE A 74 12.71 19.37 12.06
CA PHE A 74 12.00 19.45 13.32
C PHE A 74 12.90 19.97 14.44
N GLU A 75 14.15 19.51 14.51
CA GLU A 75 15.11 19.98 15.51
C GLU A 75 15.49 21.46 15.30
N ALA A 76 15.54 21.93 14.05
CA ALA A 76 15.82 23.32 13.74
C ALA A 76 14.70 24.27 14.19
N THR A 77 13.43 23.88 14.00
CA THR A 77 12.26 24.74 14.33
C THR A 77 11.07 23.93 14.84
N PRO A 78 11.14 23.33 16.05
CA PRO A 78 10.11 22.42 16.55
C PRO A 78 8.78 23.15 16.76
N GLU A 79 8.81 24.36 17.33
CA GLU A 79 7.63 25.21 17.63
C GLU A 79 6.72 25.46 16.42
N LYS A 80 7.30 25.44 15.20
CA LYS A 80 6.53 25.66 13.96
C LYS A 80 5.67 24.46 13.56
N TYR A 81 6.01 23.29 14.08
CA TYR A 81 5.41 22.00 13.71
C TYR A 81 4.56 21.40 14.84
N ILE A 82 4.73 21.89 16.08
CA ILE A 82 4.02 21.42 17.29
C ILE A 82 3.08 22.49 17.86
N SER A 83 2.41 23.23 17.00
CA SER A 83 1.41 24.23 17.44
C SER A 83 0.11 23.59 17.94
#